data_AF-A0A439DRQ1-F1
#
_entry.id   AF-A0A439DRQ1-F1
#
_cell.length_a   1.000
_cell.length_b   1.000
_cell.length_c   1.000
_cell.angle_alpha   90.00
_cell.angle_beta   90.00
_cell.angle_gamma   90.00
#
_symmetry.space_group_name_H-M   'P 1'
#
loop_
_entity.id
_entity.type
_entity.pdbx_description
1 polymer ?
#
loop_
_entity_poly.entity_id
_entity_poly.type
_entity_poly.pdbx_seq_one_letter_code
_entity_poly.pdbx_strand_id
1 'polypeptide(L)'
;MKFSGITARRGIAGACAAGVLGGLAAATIAAPSAVASPGQCDASAVSGTVSSVTGSARAYLDGHPGANQAVTTAFSQPRPEAAATLRGYFTNNPQEYHDLRGILAPIGEVQSKCDIAVLPPDLASAYNEFMAG
;
A
#
# COMPACT_ATOMS: atom_id res chain seq x y z
N MET A 1 -30.55 -42.08 3.65
CA MET A 1 -31.22 -42.51 2.40
C MET A 1 -31.04 -41.41 1.36
N LYS A 2 -30.81 -41.81 0.10
CA LYS A 2 -30.45 -41.04 -1.11
C LYS A 2 -31.30 -39.78 -1.37
N PHE A 3 -30.69 -38.76 -2.01
CA PHE A 3 -31.06 -38.18 -3.33
C PHE A 3 -29.82 -37.42 -3.89
N SER A 4 -29.13 -37.95 -4.92
CA SER A 4 -29.07 -37.44 -6.32
C SER A 4 -29.08 -35.90 -6.43
N GLY A 5 -28.09 -35.16 -6.96
CA GLY A 5 -27.23 -35.36 -8.15
C GLY A 5 -27.73 -34.44 -9.28
N ILE A 6 -26.90 -33.51 -9.80
CA ILE A 6 -26.90 -32.84 -11.15
C ILE A 6 -25.65 -31.91 -11.19
N THR A 7 -24.51 -32.36 -11.71
CA THR A 7 -23.95 -32.04 -13.06
C THR A 7 -24.22 -30.64 -13.62
N ALA A 8 -23.13 -29.86 -13.68
CA ALA A 8 -22.74 -28.83 -14.66
C ALA A 8 -23.75 -28.38 -15.73
N ARG A 9 -23.74 -27.06 -16.02
CA ARG A 9 -23.47 -26.52 -17.37
C ARG A 9 -23.46 -24.98 -17.41
N ARG A 10 -22.44 -24.46 -18.09
CA ARG A 10 -22.28 -23.07 -18.55
C ARG A 10 -23.54 -22.58 -19.27
N GLY A 11 -23.98 -21.37 -18.98
CA GLY A 11 -25.01 -20.67 -19.72
C GLY A 11 -24.67 -19.19 -19.83
N ILE A 12 -23.99 -18.82 -20.93
CA ILE A 12 -23.89 -17.45 -21.41
C ILE A 12 -25.25 -17.12 -22.01
N ALA A 13 -25.96 -16.17 -21.41
CA ALA A 13 -27.12 -15.46 -21.97
C ALA A 13 -27.19 -14.14 -21.18
N GLY A 14 -26.96 -12.95 -21.73
CA GLY A 14 -27.45 -12.50 -23.04
C GLY A 14 -28.90 -12.06 -22.89
N ALA A 15 -29.15 -11.04 -22.06
CA ALA A 15 -30.46 -10.37 -21.99
C ALA A 15 -30.25 -8.87 -21.74
N CYS A 16 -30.31 -8.11 -22.84
CA CYS A 16 -30.48 -6.67 -22.82
C CYS A 16 -31.88 -6.35 -22.28
N ALA A 17 -31.95 -5.65 -21.14
CA ALA A 17 -33.17 -4.98 -20.70
C ALA A 17 -32.88 -3.46 -20.71
N ALA A 18 -33.55 -2.78 -21.62
CA ALA A 18 -33.53 -1.33 -21.74
C ALA A 18 -34.10 -0.69 -20.48
N GLY A 19 -33.30 0.14 -19.82
CA GLY A 19 -33.73 1.07 -18.78
C GLY A 19 -33.22 2.46 -19.16
N VAL A 20 -34.11 3.26 -19.74
CA VAL A 20 -33.92 4.71 -19.90
C VAL A 20 -34.54 5.39 -18.68
N LEU A 21 -33.85 6.43 -18.20
CA LEU A 21 -34.22 7.43 -17.18
C LEU A 21 -33.62 7.24 -15.78
N GLY A 22 -32.63 8.09 -15.48
CA GLY A 22 -32.32 8.58 -14.14
C GLY A 22 -31.20 7.87 -13.38
N GLY A 23 -30.05 8.54 -13.23
CA GLY A 23 -29.02 8.20 -12.25
C GLY A 23 -27.66 7.87 -12.84
N LEU A 24 -26.73 8.82 -12.70
CA LEU A 24 -25.26 8.68 -12.68
C LEU A 24 -24.71 7.34 -13.23
N ALA A 25 -24.41 7.33 -14.53
CA ALA A 25 -23.68 6.26 -15.17
C ALA A 25 -22.17 6.35 -14.85
N ALA A 26 -21.64 5.33 -14.16
CA ALA A 26 -20.29 4.79 -14.38
C ALA A 26 -20.12 3.45 -13.64
N ALA A 27 -20.88 2.43 -14.05
CA ALA A 27 -20.47 1.05 -13.78
C ALA A 27 -19.34 0.68 -14.75
N THR A 28 -18.12 1.10 -14.42
CA THR A 28 -16.92 0.61 -15.10
C THR A 28 -16.55 -0.73 -14.47
N ILE A 29 -16.81 -1.82 -15.19
CA ILE A 29 -15.97 -3.02 -15.05
C ILE A 29 -14.68 -2.68 -15.78
N ALA A 30 -13.85 -1.85 -15.13
CA ALA A 30 -12.48 -1.64 -15.52
C ALA A 30 -11.65 -2.60 -14.67
N ALA A 31 -10.92 -3.50 -15.34
CA ALA A 31 -9.67 -3.99 -14.77
C ALA A 31 -8.87 -2.79 -14.22
N PRO A 32 -8.01 -2.93 -13.20
CA PRO A 32 -7.30 -1.80 -12.61
C PRO A 32 -6.29 -1.23 -13.62
N SER A 33 -6.79 -0.43 -14.56
CA SER A 33 -6.02 0.48 -15.39
C SER A 33 -5.71 1.66 -14.49
N ALA A 34 -4.45 1.72 -14.06
CA ALA A 34 -3.87 2.77 -13.23
C ALA A 34 -3.81 4.11 -13.96
N VAL A 35 -4.98 4.67 -14.31
CA VAL A 35 -5.14 6.11 -14.52
C VAL A 35 -5.63 6.66 -13.20
N ALA A 36 -4.82 7.52 -12.59
CA ALA A 36 -5.23 8.18 -11.38
C ALA A 36 -6.43 9.07 -11.70
N SER A 37 -7.63 8.73 -11.20
CA SER A 37 -8.77 9.63 -11.27
C SER A 37 -8.37 10.99 -10.66
N PRO A 38 -8.86 12.14 -11.14
CA PRO A 38 -8.41 13.45 -10.66
C PRO A 38 -8.46 13.64 -9.13
N GLY A 39 -9.24 12.84 -8.40
CA GLY A 39 -9.35 12.89 -6.94
C GLY A 39 -8.26 12.14 -6.14
N GLN A 40 -7.40 11.32 -6.74
CA GLN A 40 -6.42 10.49 -6.00
C GLN A 40 -5.04 11.16 -5.83
N CYS A 41 -4.85 12.31 -6.47
CA CYS A 41 -3.69 13.18 -6.28
C CYS A 41 -4.05 14.50 -5.57
N ASP A 42 -5.30 14.64 -5.11
CA ASP A 42 -5.68 15.77 -4.24
C ASP A 42 -5.07 15.61 -2.84
N ALA A 43 -4.84 16.73 -2.16
CA ALA A 43 -4.27 16.77 -0.81
C ALA A 43 -4.98 15.82 0.17
N SER A 44 -6.31 15.69 0.07
CA SER A 44 -7.09 14.80 0.94
C SER A 44 -6.76 13.32 0.69
N ALA A 45 -6.57 12.92 -0.57
CA ALA A 45 -6.23 11.54 -0.90
C ALA A 45 -4.79 11.20 -0.48
N VAL A 46 -3.85 12.10 -0.77
CA VAL A 46 -2.43 11.94 -0.41
C VAL A 46 -2.26 11.84 1.11
N SER A 47 -2.89 12.74 1.87
CA SER A 47 -2.86 12.71 3.33
C SER A 47 -3.56 11.47 3.91
N GLY A 48 -4.62 10.99 3.25
CA GLY A 48 -5.27 9.72 3.55
C GLY A 48 -4.33 8.53 3.41
N THR A 49 -3.57 8.44 2.31
CA THR A 49 -2.56 7.39 2.11
C THR A 49 -1.47 7.45 3.18
N VAL A 50 -0.91 8.63 3.46
CA VAL A 50 0.12 8.79 4.49
C VAL A 50 -0.41 8.37 5.86
N SER A 51 -1.62 8.78 6.21
CA SER A 51 -2.26 8.43 7.49
C SER A 51 -2.49 6.94 7.62
N SER A 52 -2.96 6.28 6.56
CA SER A 52 -3.16 4.83 6.52
C SER A 52 -1.83 4.09 6.69
N VAL A 53 -0.82 4.45 5.89
CA VAL A 53 0.51 3.81 5.96
C VAL A 53 1.15 4.01 7.33
N THR A 54 1.06 5.22 7.88
CA THR A 54 1.55 5.51 9.23
C THR A 54 0.83 4.68 10.29
N GLY A 55 -0.50 4.53 10.17
CA GLY A 55 -1.29 3.67 11.05
C GLY A 55 -0.86 2.20 10.98
N SER A 56 -0.71 1.66 9.77
CA SER A 56 -0.23 0.29 9.56
C SER A 56 1.19 0.07 10.07
N ALA A 57 2.09 1.04 9.87
CA ALA A 57 3.46 0.97 10.38
C ALA A 57 3.48 0.94 11.92
N ARG A 58 2.66 1.76 12.58
CA ARG A 58 2.51 1.74 14.05
C ARG A 58 2.03 0.38 14.54
N ALA A 59 0.95 -0.15 13.97
CA ALA A 59 0.41 -1.45 14.33
C ALA A 59 1.44 -2.59 14.12
N TYR A 60 2.24 -2.48 13.05
CA TYR A 60 3.34 -3.41 12.80
C TYR A 60 4.41 -3.33 13.89
N LEU A 61 4.89 -2.15 14.23
CA LEU A 61 5.92 -1.95 15.26
C LEU A 61 5.42 -2.37 16.65
N ASP A 62 4.15 -2.14 16.99
CA ASP A 62 3.55 -2.60 18.24
C ASP A 62 3.57 -4.14 18.37
N GLY A 63 3.42 -4.85 17.25
CA GLY A 63 3.51 -6.31 17.18
C GLY A 63 4.94 -6.87 17.06
N HIS A 64 5.93 -6.02 16.74
CA HIS A 64 7.32 -6.41 16.47
C HIS A 64 8.28 -5.63 17.39
N PRO A 65 8.50 -6.08 18.64
CA PRO A 65 9.31 -5.34 19.60
C PRO A 65 10.77 -5.18 19.15
N GLY A 66 11.31 -6.13 18.40
CA GLY A 66 12.66 -6.03 17.81
C GLY A 66 12.76 -4.89 16.79
N ALA A 67 11.82 -4.82 15.84
CA ALA A 67 11.77 -3.77 14.84
C ALA A 67 11.54 -2.41 15.50
N ASN A 68 10.64 -2.35 16.47
CA ASN A 68 10.36 -1.12 17.23
C ASN A 68 11.59 -0.61 17.97
N GLN A 69 12.38 -1.50 18.59
CA GLN A 69 13.65 -1.11 19.20
C GLN A 69 14.65 -0.61 18.16
N ALA A 70 14.84 -1.32 17.05
CA ALA A 70 15.77 -0.91 16.00
C ALA A 70 15.42 0.47 15.42
N VAL A 71 14.14 0.72 15.15
CA VAL A 71 13.62 2.03 14.68
C VAL A 71 13.77 3.10 15.75
N THR A 72 13.49 2.79 17.02
CA THR A 72 13.66 3.75 18.13
C THR A 72 15.11 4.16 18.32
N THR A 73 16.04 3.21 18.24
CA THR A 73 17.49 3.49 18.29
C THR A 73 17.91 4.37 17.11
N ALA A 74 17.44 4.03 15.90
CA ALA A 74 17.75 4.79 14.69
C ALA A 74 17.29 6.25 14.76
N PHE A 75 16.17 6.56 15.43
CA PHE A 75 15.70 7.96 15.58
C PHE A 75 16.67 8.87 16.33
N SER A 76 17.49 8.33 17.24
CA SER A 76 18.44 9.11 18.03
C SER A 76 19.84 9.17 17.40
N GLN A 77 20.05 8.46 16.29
CA GLN A 77 21.35 8.34 15.64
C GLN A 77 21.44 9.31 14.45
N PRO A 78 22.65 9.76 14.11
CA PRO A 78 22.87 10.42 12.83
C PRO A 78 22.52 9.48 11.67
N ARG A 79 22.11 10.07 10.54
CA ARG A 79 21.63 9.36 9.34
C ARG A 79 22.47 8.13 8.93
N PRO A 80 23.82 8.20 8.83
CA PRO A 80 24.62 7.05 8.45
C PRO A 80 24.58 5.91 9.48
N GLU A 81 24.62 6.21 10.78
CA GLU A 81 24.49 5.17 11.81
C GLU A 81 23.09 4.58 11.87
N ALA A 82 22.05 5.42 11.75
CA ALA A 82 20.65 4.98 11.69
C ALA A 82 20.43 3.98 10.54
N ALA A 83 20.94 4.29 9.35
CA ALA A 83 20.86 3.40 8.20
C ALA A 83 21.60 2.08 8.43
N ALA A 84 22.79 2.12 9.04
CA ALA A 84 23.55 0.91 9.37
C ALA A 84 22.83 0.04 10.41
N THR A 85 22.24 0.64 11.44
CA THR A 85 21.45 -0.06 12.46
C THR A 85 20.23 -0.75 11.85
N LEU A 86 19.45 -0.03 11.04
CA LEU A 86 18.28 -0.61 10.37
C LEU A 86 18.69 -1.72 9.40
N ARG A 87 19.72 -1.49 8.58
CA ARG A 87 20.21 -2.50 7.63
C ARG A 87 20.69 -3.76 8.34
N GLY A 88 21.45 -3.62 9.43
CA GLY A 88 21.91 -4.76 10.23
C GLY A 88 20.74 -5.55 10.83
N TYR A 89 19.73 -4.85 11.37
CA TYR A 89 18.53 -5.49 11.90
C TYR A 89 17.75 -6.24 10.81
N PHE A 90 17.44 -5.58 9.69
CA PHE A 90 16.61 -6.14 8.63
C PHE A 90 17.32 -7.19 7.77
N THR A 91 18.66 -7.17 7.71
CA THR A 91 19.46 -8.26 7.13
C THR A 91 19.29 -9.56 7.92
N ASN A 92 19.21 -9.45 9.25
CA ASN A 92 18.96 -10.60 10.13
C ASN A 92 17.47 -10.99 10.21
N ASN A 93 16.57 -10.07 9.83
CA ASN A 93 15.13 -10.25 9.86
C ASN A 93 14.51 -9.93 8.48
N PRO A 94 14.79 -10.74 7.44
CA PRO A 94 14.38 -10.43 6.06
C PRO A 94 12.86 -10.47 5.87
N GLN A 95 12.14 -11.28 6.66
CA GLN A 95 10.68 -11.29 6.62
C GLN A 95 10.11 -9.94 7.07
N GLU A 96 10.64 -9.40 8.18
CA GLU A 96 10.19 -8.12 8.72
C GLU A 96 10.49 -6.94 7.78
N TYR A 97 11.61 -7.02 7.07
CA TYR A 97 11.96 -6.08 6.01
C TYR A 97 10.90 -6.05 4.91
N HIS A 98 10.49 -7.22 4.42
CA HIS A 98 9.50 -7.33 3.35
C HIS A 98 8.12 -6.85 3.80
N ASP A 99 7.72 -7.17 5.03
CA ASP A 99 6.45 -6.73 5.60
C ASP A 99 6.41 -5.20 5.73
N LEU A 100 7.46 -4.60 6.29
CA LEU A 100 7.54 -3.15 6.47
C LEU A 100 7.67 -2.41 5.12
N ARG A 101 8.40 -2.96 4.14
CA ARG A 101 8.38 -2.43 2.76
C ARG A 101 6.98 -2.47 2.15
N GLY A 102 6.25 -3.55 2.35
CA GLY A 102 4.88 -3.69 1.86
C GLY A 102 3.96 -2.61 2.44
N ILE A 103 4.10 -2.33 3.74
CA ILE A 103 3.37 -1.25 4.41
C ILE A 103 3.72 0.12 3.82
N LEU A 104 5.00 0.36 3.53
CA LEU A 104 5.52 1.64 3.06
C LEU A 104 5.38 1.87 1.54
N ALA A 105 5.09 0.83 0.76
CA ALA A 105 4.97 0.89 -0.70
C ALA A 105 3.97 1.95 -1.22
N PRO A 106 2.78 2.16 -0.61
CA PRO A 106 1.81 3.12 -1.12
C PRO A 106 2.31 4.57 -1.14
N ILE A 107 3.25 4.93 -0.26
CA ILE A 107 3.86 6.27 -0.24
C ILE A 107 4.67 6.53 -1.52
N GLY A 108 5.49 5.57 -1.94
CA GLY A 108 6.27 5.67 -3.18
C GLY A 108 5.37 5.62 -4.43
N GLU A 109 4.32 4.81 -4.38
CA GLU A 109 3.34 4.71 -5.46
C GLU A 109 2.58 6.03 -5.68
N VAL A 110 2.14 6.71 -4.61
CA VAL A 110 1.49 8.04 -4.72
C VAL A 110 2.48 9.09 -5.20
N GLN A 111 3.71 9.11 -4.69
CA GLN A 111 4.75 10.04 -5.16
C GLN A 111 4.99 9.90 -6.67
N SER A 112 5.14 8.66 -7.16
CA SER A 112 5.37 8.40 -8.59
C SER A 112 4.13 8.67 -9.45
N LYS A 113 2.92 8.34 -8.98
CA LYS A 113 1.69 8.53 -9.75
C LYS A 113 1.27 9.99 -9.86
N CYS A 114 1.54 10.78 -8.82
CA CYS A 114 1.09 12.16 -8.72
C CYS A 114 2.20 13.17 -9.04
N ASP A 115 3.44 12.72 -9.27
CA ASP A 115 4.62 13.56 -9.51
C ASP A 115 4.84 14.62 -8.41
N ILE A 116 4.69 14.19 -7.16
CA ILE A 116 4.83 15.03 -5.97
C ILE A 116 5.82 14.45 -4.98
N ALA A 117 6.44 15.32 -4.18
CA ALA A 117 7.17 14.93 -2.98
C ALA A 117 6.23 14.94 -1.77
N VAL A 118 5.83 13.74 -1.31
CA VAL A 118 4.97 13.59 -0.12
C VAL A 118 5.80 13.60 1.17
N LEU A 119 7.08 13.23 1.07
CA LEU A 119 8.01 13.20 2.18
C LEU A 119 8.96 14.41 2.12
N PRO A 120 9.33 15.01 3.26
CA PRO A 120 10.40 15.99 3.29
C PRO A 120 11.73 15.35 2.84
N PRO A 121 12.71 16.14 2.35
CA PRO A 121 13.90 15.62 1.67
C PRO A 121 14.69 14.59 2.50
N ASP A 122 14.85 14.85 3.80
CA ASP A 122 15.56 13.94 4.70
C ASP A 122 14.86 12.58 4.82
N LEU A 123 13.52 12.57 4.96
CA LEU A 123 12.74 11.33 5.02
C LEU A 123 12.64 10.64 3.66
N ALA A 124 12.53 11.40 2.57
CA ALA A 124 12.51 10.83 1.21
C ALA A 124 13.79 10.07 0.93
N SER A 125 14.94 10.63 1.31
CA SER A 125 16.23 9.98 1.16
C SER A 125 16.32 8.69 1.99
N ALA A 126 15.84 8.70 3.23
CA ALA A 126 15.85 7.53 4.11
C ALA A 126 14.90 6.42 3.63
N TYR A 127 13.71 6.82 3.16
CA TYR A 127 12.74 5.93 2.52
C TYR A 127 13.34 5.24 1.30
N ASN A 128 13.95 6.01 0.39
CA ASN A 128 14.56 5.46 -0.82
C ASN A 128 15.68 4.48 -0.50
N GLU A 129 16.52 4.80 0.49
CA GLU A 129 17.58 3.91 0.96
C GLU A 129 17.02 2.59 1.53
N PHE A 130 15.98 2.66 2.36
CA PHE A 130 15.31 1.48 2.89
C PHE A 130 14.65 0.62 1.80
N MET A 131 13.99 1.26 0.84
CA MET A 131 13.28 0.56 -0.23
C MET A 131 14.23 -0.10 -1.24
N ALA A 132 15.47 0.39 -1.36
CA ALA A 132 16.50 -0.14 -2.25
C ALA A 132 17.15 -1.45 -1.75
N GLY A 133 17.16 -1.70 -0.44
CA GLY A 133 17.79 -2.87 0.18
C GLY A 133 19.13 -2.55 0.82
#